data_AF-A0Y756-F1
#
_entry.id   AF-A0Y756-F1
#
_cell.length_a   1.000
_cell.length_b   1.000
_cell.length_c   1.000
_cell.angle_alpha   90.00
_cell.angle_beta   90.00
_cell.angle_gamma   90.00
#
_symmetry.space_group_name_H-M   'P 1'
#
loop_
_entity.id
_entity.type
_entity.pdbx_description
1 polymer ?
#
loop_
_entity_poly.entity_id
_entity_poly.type
_entity_poly.pdbx_seq_one_letter_code
_entity_poly.pdbx_strand_id
1 'polypeptide(L)'
;MKHINGLYTQYFNRTHNTEGALFRGRYKAVLVDADNYLLHVSRYIHRNPIETSTPLVDDLAKYKWSSYSAFIKSGATPTWLVRDFIFSLQGKKRKYAAYKQFVEYECNEEVSAFYGAKKLLSVLGSDDFVESIKSYIATSNNESKLFSKRHSANDVITYLANHFNVEVDDIVMVKKGRKEKNLPRWYAIKLCQDLTGLDLQALADVFNVKHYSAISKAVGRLNALIIENKQVKLQWEALRGCLMSEVKI
;
A
#
# COMPACT_ATOMS: atom_id res chain seq x y z
N MET A 1 9.15 1.19 -0.41
CA MET A 1 10.20 1.33 -1.45
C MET A 1 11.52 0.85 -0.87
N LYS A 2 12.03 -0.32 -1.26
CA LYS A 2 13.28 -0.87 -0.70
C LYS A 2 14.53 -0.19 -1.26
N HIS A 3 14.50 0.18 -2.54
CA HIS A 3 15.67 0.68 -3.26
C HIS A 3 16.08 2.10 -2.81
N ILE A 4 15.17 3.08 -2.92
CA ILE A 4 15.46 4.49 -2.58
C ILE A 4 15.84 4.65 -1.10
N ASN A 5 15.01 4.12 -0.20
CA ASN A 5 15.25 4.25 1.24
C ASN A 5 16.55 3.55 1.66
N GLY A 6 16.87 2.40 1.04
CA GLY A 6 18.09 1.65 1.34
C GLY A 6 19.35 2.39 0.91
N LEU A 7 19.40 2.86 -0.35
CA LEU A 7 20.54 3.62 -0.88
C LEU A 7 20.77 4.91 -0.10
N TYR A 8 19.70 5.65 0.22
CA TYR A 8 19.82 6.87 1.00
C TYR A 8 20.30 6.60 2.44
N THR A 9 19.77 5.55 3.10
CA THR A 9 20.23 5.16 4.45
C THR A 9 21.72 4.80 4.44
N GLN A 10 22.17 4.01 3.46
CA GLN A 10 23.59 3.62 3.33
C GLN A 10 24.49 4.83 3.08
N TYR A 11 24.09 5.72 2.18
CA TYR A 11 24.81 6.97 1.92
C TYR A 11 24.90 7.83 3.19
N PHE A 12 23.77 8.10 3.84
CA PHE A 12 23.70 8.91 5.05
C PHE A 12 24.60 8.35 6.17
N ASN A 13 24.48 7.05 6.43
CA ASN A 13 25.25 6.35 7.46
C ASN A 13 26.76 6.42 7.18
N ARG A 14 27.18 6.24 5.93
CA ARG A 14 28.59 6.39 5.51
C ARG A 14 29.10 7.82 5.67
N THR A 15 28.29 8.82 5.35
CA THR A 15 28.67 10.24 5.45
C THR A 15 28.74 10.73 6.89
N HIS A 16 27.85 10.25 7.76
CA HIS A 16 27.73 10.71 9.15
C HIS A 16 28.37 9.75 10.16
N ASN A 17 29.00 8.67 9.69
CA ASN A 17 29.61 7.63 10.52
C ASN A 17 28.64 7.05 11.57
N THR A 18 27.39 6.81 11.14
CA THR A 18 26.31 6.25 11.97
C THR A 18 25.90 4.87 11.47
N GLU A 19 25.25 4.08 12.32
CA GLU A 19 24.77 2.74 11.99
C GLU A 19 23.26 2.61 12.26
N GLY A 20 22.61 1.66 11.58
CA GLY A 20 21.19 1.34 11.79
C GLY A 20 20.22 1.92 10.75
N ALA A 21 18.93 1.74 11.01
CA ALA A 21 17.86 2.15 10.11
C ALA A 21 17.55 3.64 10.28
N LEU A 22 17.78 4.44 9.23
CA LEU A 22 17.47 5.87 9.24
C LEU A 22 15.96 6.12 9.20
N PHE A 23 15.23 5.34 8.40
CA PHE A 23 13.77 5.41 8.33
C PHE A 23 13.15 4.34 9.22
N ARG A 24 12.17 4.73 10.05
CA ARG A 24 11.24 3.76 10.62
C ARG A 24 10.45 3.09 9.50
N GLY A 25 9.87 1.92 9.79
CA GLY A 25 9.20 1.05 8.82
C GLY A 25 8.14 1.77 7.96
N ARG A 26 7.52 1.04 7.02
CA ARG A 26 6.52 1.61 6.12
C ARG A 26 5.44 2.38 6.90
N TYR A 27 5.11 3.57 6.40
CA TYR A 27 3.95 4.32 6.86
C TYR A 27 2.70 3.42 6.79
N LYS A 28 1.89 3.45 7.83
CA LYS A 28 0.61 2.76 7.92
C LYS A 28 -0.46 3.81 8.18
N ALA A 29 -1.50 3.81 7.36
CA ALA A 29 -2.73 4.55 7.62
C ALA A 29 -3.83 3.55 7.96
N VAL A 30 -4.63 3.89 8.96
CA VAL A 30 -5.84 3.17 9.32
C VAL A 30 -6.99 4.14 9.12
N LEU A 31 -7.97 3.74 8.33
CA LEU A 31 -9.21 4.47 8.19
C LEU A 31 -10.05 4.24 9.46
N VAL A 32 -10.43 5.30 10.14
CA VAL A 32 -11.14 5.21 11.43
C VAL A 32 -12.56 5.74 11.28
N ASP A 33 -13.50 5.04 11.91
CA ASP A 33 -14.84 5.54 12.17
C ASP A 33 -14.74 6.68 13.20
N ALA A 34 -14.95 7.92 12.74
CA ALA A 34 -14.50 9.13 13.43
C ALA A 34 -15.12 9.28 14.83
N ASP A 35 -16.42 9.06 14.95
CA ASP A 35 -17.15 9.31 16.19
C ASP A 35 -16.82 8.24 17.25
N ASN A 36 -16.76 6.98 16.82
CA ASN A 36 -16.41 5.86 17.70
C ASN A 36 -14.94 5.93 18.15
N TYR A 37 -14.02 6.26 17.24
CA TYR A 37 -12.59 6.23 17.55
C TYR A 37 -12.11 7.45 18.37
N LEU A 38 -12.67 8.64 18.14
CA LEU A 38 -12.18 9.87 18.77
C LEU A 38 -12.29 9.84 20.30
N LEU A 39 -13.37 9.28 20.84
CA LEU A 39 -13.55 9.16 22.29
C LEU A 39 -12.44 8.29 22.90
N HIS A 40 -12.06 7.21 22.22
CA HIS A 40 -10.94 6.34 22.62
C HIS A 40 -9.57 7.02 22.48
N VAL A 41 -9.37 7.85 21.46
CA VAL A 41 -8.14 8.67 21.35
C VAL A 41 -8.00 9.61 22.53
N SER A 42 -9.09 10.27 22.94
CA SER A 42 -9.10 11.15 24.11
C SER A 42 -8.69 10.38 25.38
N ARG A 43 -9.24 9.18 25.59
CA ARG A 43 -8.85 8.28 26.69
C ARG A 43 -7.38 7.88 26.62
N TYR A 44 -6.89 7.47 25.45
CA TYR A 44 -5.48 7.11 25.26
C TYR A 44 -4.55 8.26 25.65
N ILE A 45 -4.80 9.47 25.14
CA ILE A 45 -3.99 10.65 25.46
C ILE A 45 -3.97 10.92 26.97
N HIS A 46 -5.12 10.82 27.64
CA HIS A 46 -5.20 11.06 29.08
C HIS A 46 -4.59 9.94 29.92
N ARG A 47 -4.56 8.68 29.45
CA ARG A 47 -3.94 7.55 30.15
C ARG A 47 -2.44 7.38 29.91
N ASN A 48 -1.90 7.98 28.84
CA ASN A 48 -0.46 7.89 28.54
C ASN A 48 0.48 8.10 29.75
N PRO A 49 0.24 9.04 30.69
CA PRO A 49 1.14 9.25 31.83
C PRO A 49 1.27 8.07 32.80
N ILE A 50 0.28 7.16 32.84
CA ILE A 50 0.27 5.98 33.72
C ILE A 50 0.62 4.70 32.96
N GLU A 51 0.45 4.68 31.64
CA GLU A 51 0.67 3.49 30.79
C GLU A 51 2.06 3.42 30.15
N THR A 52 2.94 4.38 30.44
CA THR A 52 4.35 4.30 30.06
C THR A 52 5.08 3.18 30.79
N SER A 53 6.17 2.65 30.21
CA SER A 53 6.99 1.58 30.80
C SER A 53 7.43 1.88 32.24
N THR A 54 7.66 3.16 32.54
CA THR A 54 7.77 3.70 33.89
C THR A 54 6.64 4.72 34.06
N PRO A 55 5.66 4.50 34.94
CA PRO A 55 4.59 5.47 35.20
C PRO A 55 5.15 6.81 35.67
N LEU A 56 4.61 7.91 35.15
CA LEU A 56 5.05 9.27 35.51
C LEU A 56 4.29 9.83 36.72
N VAL A 57 3.07 9.33 36.97
CA VAL A 57 2.20 9.70 38.08
C VAL A 57 1.37 8.49 38.49
N ASP A 58 0.89 8.44 39.74
CA ASP A 58 -0.06 7.42 40.20
C ASP A 58 -1.52 7.81 39.94
N ASP A 59 -1.77 9.09 39.72
CA ASP A 59 -3.10 9.67 39.52
C ASP A 59 -3.06 10.61 38.32
N LEU A 60 -3.93 10.35 37.35
CA LEU A 60 -4.07 11.12 36.12
C LEU A 60 -4.35 12.60 36.38
N ALA A 61 -5.07 12.93 37.46
CA ALA A 61 -5.38 14.31 37.80
C ALA A 61 -4.14 15.12 38.21
N LYS A 62 -3.06 14.45 38.63
CA LYS A 62 -1.81 15.09 39.08
C LYS A 62 -0.86 15.42 37.94
N TYR A 63 -1.08 14.88 36.73
CA TYR A 63 -0.20 15.13 35.60
C TYR A 63 -0.43 16.52 34.99
N LYS A 64 0.48 17.45 35.29
CA LYS A 64 0.39 18.87 34.93
C LYS A 64 0.31 19.14 33.41
N TRP A 65 0.80 18.21 32.59
CA TRP A 65 0.86 18.35 31.13
C TRP A 65 -0.32 17.67 30.41
N SER A 66 -1.39 17.34 31.13
CA SER A 66 -2.63 16.81 30.56
C SER A 66 -3.82 17.69 30.90
N SER A 67 -4.79 17.74 29.97
CA SER A 67 -6.07 18.40 30.18
C SER A 67 -7.05 17.58 31.03
N TYR A 68 -6.69 16.36 31.45
CA TYR A 68 -7.58 15.43 32.16
C TYR A 68 -8.27 16.04 33.38
N SER A 69 -7.57 16.86 34.17
CA SER A 69 -8.14 17.55 35.34
C SER A 69 -9.35 18.43 34.99
N ALA A 70 -9.35 19.03 33.80
CA ALA A 70 -10.48 19.79 33.27
C ALA A 70 -11.63 18.88 32.82
N PHE A 71 -11.35 17.64 32.40
CA PHE A 71 -12.38 16.66 32.01
C PHE A 71 -13.08 15.98 33.19
N ILE A 72 -12.53 16.09 34.41
CA ILE A 72 -13.13 15.55 35.64
C ILE A 72 -13.56 16.63 36.65
N LYS A 73 -13.52 17.91 36.27
CA LYS A 73 -13.85 19.05 37.13
C LYS A 73 -12.98 19.12 38.41
N SER A 74 -11.71 18.74 38.31
CA SER A 74 -10.76 18.75 39.44
C SER A 74 -9.76 19.92 39.40
N GLY A 75 -9.76 20.74 38.33
CA GLY A 75 -8.82 21.85 38.17
C GLY A 75 -9.38 23.00 37.34
N ALA A 76 -8.59 24.07 37.22
CA ALA A 76 -8.92 25.20 36.36
C ALA A 76 -9.08 24.71 34.91
N THR A 77 -10.17 25.13 34.27
CA THR A 77 -10.39 24.86 32.85
C THR A 77 -9.94 26.08 32.05
N PRO A 78 -8.94 25.95 31.16
CA PRO A 78 -8.58 27.03 30.26
C PRO A 78 -9.74 27.38 29.33
N THR A 79 -9.94 28.66 29.02
CA THR A 79 -11.04 29.13 28.16
C THR A 79 -10.95 28.62 26.72
N TRP A 80 -9.75 28.34 26.24
CA TRP A 80 -9.48 27.79 24.91
C TRP A 80 -9.72 26.27 24.81
N LEU A 81 -9.95 25.57 25.93
CA LEU A 81 -10.11 24.12 25.93
C LEU A 81 -11.57 23.71 25.63
N VAL A 82 -11.81 23.28 24.39
CA VAL A 82 -13.10 22.75 23.94
C VAL A 82 -13.25 21.29 24.39
N ARG A 83 -14.33 20.99 25.12
CA ARG A 83 -14.62 19.64 25.65
C ARG A 83 -16.00 19.12 25.26
N ASP A 84 -16.90 20.00 24.83
CA ASP A 84 -18.31 19.65 24.64
C ASP A 84 -18.51 18.64 23.52
N PHE A 85 -17.65 18.63 22.50
CA PHE A 85 -17.68 17.61 21.45
C PHE A 85 -17.39 16.21 22.03
N ILE A 86 -16.33 16.07 22.83
CA ILE A 86 -16.01 14.79 23.49
C ILE A 86 -17.13 14.36 24.44
N PHE A 87 -17.69 15.28 25.22
CA PHE A 87 -18.84 14.96 26.08
C PHE A 87 -20.09 14.58 25.27
N SER A 88 -20.27 15.13 24.07
CA SER A 88 -21.41 14.78 23.21
C SER A 88 -21.36 13.34 22.71
N LEU A 89 -20.15 12.79 22.48
CA LEU A 89 -19.95 11.40 22.06
C LEU A 89 -20.32 10.37 23.15
N GLN A 90 -20.24 10.76 24.42
CA GLN A 90 -20.52 9.88 25.57
C GLN A 90 -21.95 10.03 26.13
N GLY A 91 -22.72 10.99 25.61
CA GLY A 91 -24.06 11.31 26.08
C GLY A 91 -24.12 12.37 27.21
N LYS A 92 -25.32 12.94 27.43
CA LYS A 92 -25.50 14.18 28.21
C LYS A 92 -25.57 14.01 29.74
N LYS A 93 -25.69 12.80 30.28
CA LYS A 93 -25.89 12.58 31.72
C LYS A 93 -24.55 12.51 32.46
N ARG A 94 -24.39 13.33 33.52
CA ARG A 94 -23.22 13.33 34.42
C ARG A 94 -21.87 13.33 33.69
N LYS A 95 -21.70 14.19 32.68
CA LYS A 95 -20.56 14.22 31.74
C LYS A 95 -19.16 14.03 32.37
N TYR A 96 -18.86 14.71 33.48
CA TYR A 96 -17.58 14.59 34.18
C TYR A 96 -17.37 13.21 34.82
N ALA A 97 -18.40 12.67 35.47
CA ALA A 97 -18.33 11.38 36.13
C ALA A 97 -18.29 10.24 35.11
N ALA A 98 -19.08 10.34 34.04
CA ALA A 98 -19.06 9.40 32.93
C ALA A 98 -17.67 9.37 32.26
N TYR A 99 -17.09 10.54 31.97
CA TYR A 99 -15.76 10.60 31.35
C TYR A 99 -14.67 10.03 32.27
N LYS A 100 -14.71 10.35 33.56
CA LYS A 100 -13.81 9.74 34.56
C LYS A 100 -13.93 8.22 34.55
N GLN A 101 -15.16 7.70 34.58
CA GLN A 101 -15.42 6.25 34.58
C GLN A 101 -14.83 5.58 33.34
N PHE A 102 -15.07 6.16 32.17
CA PHE A 102 -14.57 5.67 30.89
C PHE A 102 -13.04 5.68 30.80
N VAL A 103 -12.40 6.75 31.27
CA VAL A 103 -10.93 6.85 31.22
C VAL A 103 -10.28 5.91 32.23
N GLU A 104 -10.75 5.86 33.48
CA GLU A 104 -10.06 5.12 34.56
C GLU A 104 -10.40 3.63 34.57
N TYR A 105 -11.66 3.24 34.33
CA TYR A 105 -12.15 1.89 34.64
C TYR A 105 -12.59 1.06 33.44
N GLU A 106 -13.12 1.68 32.38
CA GLU A 106 -13.51 0.91 31.19
C GLU A 106 -12.27 0.43 30.46
N CYS A 107 -12.15 -0.87 30.21
CA CYS A 107 -11.08 -1.45 29.41
C CYS A 107 -11.53 -1.47 27.95
N ASN A 108 -10.69 -0.98 27.04
CA ASN A 108 -10.96 -1.12 25.61
C ASN A 108 -10.13 -2.29 25.06
N GLU A 109 -10.67 -3.49 25.23
CA GLU A 109 -10.07 -4.72 24.70
C GLU A 109 -9.97 -4.67 23.17
N GLU A 110 -10.93 -4.08 22.46
CA GLU A 110 -10.94 -4.01 20.99
C GLU A 110 -9.81 -3.15 20.42
N VAL A 111 -9.63 -1.93 20.92
CA VAL A 111 -8.56 -1.02 20.46
C VAL A 111 -7.19 -1.54 20.89
N SER A 112 -7.09 -2.11 22.09
CA SER A 112 -5.84 -2.75 22.54
C SER A 112 -5.49 -3.97 21.69
N ALA A 113 -6.47 -4.83 21.39
CA ALA A 113 -6.30 -5.98 20.51
C ALA A 113 -5.95 -5.55 19.08
N PHE A 114 -6.57 -4.48 18.58
CA PHE A 114 -6.25 -3.91 17.27
C PHE A 114 -4.79 -3.49 17.20
N TYR A 115 -4.30 -2.65 18.12
CA TYR A 115 -2.91 -2.17 18.10
C TYR A 115 -1.89 -3.23 18.51
N GLY A 116 -2.30 -4.24 19.30
CA GLY A 116 -1.49 -5.40 19.66
C GLY A 116 -1.37 -6.45 18.55
N ALA A 117 -2.19 -6.38 17.50
CA ALA A 117 -2.17 -7.35 16.42
C ALA A 117 -0.88 -7.27 15.59
N LYS A 118 -0.28 -8.43 15.29
CA LYS A 118 0.88 -8.54 14.38
C LYS A 118 0.60 -7.98 12.98
N LYS A 119 -0.66 -8.01 12.55
CA LYS A 119 -1.16 -7.43 11.30
C LYS A 119 -2.31 -6.50 11.62
N LEU A 120 -2.06 -5.20 11.53
CA LEU A 120 -3.09 -4.18 11.67
C LEU A 120 -4.04 -4.24 10.46
N LEU A 121 -5.34 -4.21 10.71
CA LEU A 121 -6.33 -4.02 9.66
C LEU A 121 -6.24 -2.57 9.14
N SER A 122 -6.65 -2.35 7.89
CA SER A 122 -6.63 -1.02 7.27
C SER A 122 -7.82 -0.15 7.65
N VAL A 123 -8.85 -0.72 8.27
CA VAL A 123 -10.07 -0.03 8.70
C VAL A 123 -10.34 -0.42 10.15
N LEU A 124 -10.74 0.55 10.97
CA LEU A 124 -11.13 0.39 12.37
C LEU A 124 -12.45 1.15 12.59
N GLY A 125 -13.49 0.45 13.02
CA GLY A 125 -14.81 1.03 13.21
C GLY A 125 -15.87 -0.04 13.45
N SER A 126 -17.13 0.38 13.49
CA SER A 126 -18.28 -0.52 13.55
C SER A 126 -18.33 -1.48 12.35
N ASP A 127 -18.99 -2.63 12.52
CA ASP A 127 -19.17 -3.60 11.43
C ASP A 127 -19.88 -2.96 10.21
N ASP A 128 -20.88 -2.10 10.46
CA ASP A 128 -21.57 -1.34 9.42
C ASP A 128 -20.63 -0.39 8.68
N PHE A 129 -19.75 0.31 9.40
CA PHE A 129 -18.74 1.17 8.79
C PHE A 129 -17.78 0.35 7.93
N VAL A 130 -17.26 -0.76 8.45
CA VAL A 130 -16.35 -1.65 7.73
C VAL A 130 -17.02 -2.15 6.44
N GLU A 131 -18.28 -2.56 6.50
CA GLU A 131 -19.02 -3.05 5.33
C GLU A 131 -19.29 -1.93 4.32
N SER A 132 -19.61 -0.72 4.78
CA SER A 132 -19.77 0.45 3.90
C SER A 132 -18.48 0.77 3.14
N ILE A 133 -17.31 0.64 3.79
CA ILE A 133 -16.02 0.87 3.15
C ILE A 133 -15.68 -0.24 2.16
N LYS A 134 -15.97 -1.51 2.48
CA LYS A 134 -15.82 -2.61 1.51
C LYS A 134 -16.67 -2.37 0.27
N SER A 135 -17.93 -1.97 0.48
CA SER A 135 -18.88 -1.64 -0.59
C SER A 135 -18.37 -0.48 -1.45
N TYR A 136 -17.88 0.58 -0.80
CA TYR A 136 -17.29 1.74 -1.46
C TYR A 136 -16.07 1.34 -2.29
N ILE A 137 -15.14 0.54 -1.77
CA ILE A 137 -13.96 0.07 -2.50
C ILE A 137 -14.35 -0.81 -3.68
N ALA A 138 -15.35 -1.69 -3.53
CA ALA A 138 -15.83 -2.54 -4.60
C ALA A 138 -16.48 -1.74 -5.74
N THR A 139 -17.19 -0.66 -5.40
CA THR A 139 -17.89 0.21 -6.37
C THR A 139 -16.95 1.23 -6.99
N SER A 140 -16.03 1.75 -6.18
CA SER A 140 -14.89 2.57 -6.58
C SER A 140 -13.84 1.65 -7.17
N ASN A 141 -14.16 1.05 -8.33
CA ASN A 141 -13.15 0.66 -9.31
C ASN A 141 -12.18 1.82 -9.44
N ASN A 142 -11.05 1.74 -8.73
CA ASN A 142 -9.89 2.48 -9.13
C ASN A 142 -9.56 1.92 -10.50
N GLU A 143 -10.01 2.66 -11.51
CA GLU A 143 -9.19 2.96 -12.66
C GLU A 143 -7.75 3.01 -12.16
N SER A 144 -7.04 1.91 -12.30
CA SER A 144 -5.61 1.92 -12.48
C SER A 144 -5.37 2.67 -13.79
N LYS A 145 -5.55 3.99 -13.74
CA LYS A 145 -4.93 4.93 -14.66
C LYS A 145 -3.43 4.61 -14.63
N LEU A 146 -2.73 4.28 -15.72
CA LEU A 146 -3.11 4.26 -17.13
C LEU A 146 -2.20 3.26 -17.87
N PHE A 147 -2.78 2.26 -18.52
CA PHE A 147 -2.38 1.99 -19.89
C PHE A 147 -3.64 2.12 -20.71
N SER A 148 -3.71 3.14 -21.57
CA SER A 148 -4.68 3.10 -22.67
C SER A 148 -4.43 1.77 -23.36
N LYS A 149 -5.44 0.90 -23.47
CA LYS A 149 -5.34 -0.29 -24.32
C LYS A 149 -5.08 0.21 -25.74
N ARG A 150 -3.81 0.29 -26.14
CA ARG A 150 -3.45 0.81 -27.48
C ARG A 150 -3.64 -0.29 -28.51
N HIS A 151 -3.38 -1.53 -28.10
CA HIS A 151 -3.39 -2.71 -28.94
C HIS A 151 -3.95 -3.90 -28.18
N SER A 152 -4.56 -4.85 -28.89
CA SER A 152 -4.86 -6.16 -28.31
C SER A 152 -3.58 -7.01 -28.24
N ALA A 153 -3.58 -8.05 -27.39
CA ALA A 153 -2.44 -8.97 -27.33
C ALA A 153 -2.20 -9.66 -28.68
N ASN A 154 -3.27 -9.97 -29.42
CA ASN A 154 -3.19 -10.59 -30.74
C ASN A 154 -2.51 -9.68 -31.76
N ASP A 155 -2.79 -8.37 -31.73
CA ASP A 155 -2.18 -7.41 -32.66
C ASP A 155 -0.66 -7.35 -32.43
N VAL A 156 -0.23 -7.26 -31.16
CA VAL A 156 1.19 -7.25 -30.78
C VAL A 156 1.89 -8.54 -31.19
N ILE A 157 1.25 -9.69 -30.95
CA ILE A 157 1.81 -11.01 -31.30
C ILE A 157 1.92 -11.16 -32.82
N THR A 158 0.89 -10.76 -33.57
CA THR A 158 0.86 -10.84 -35.04
C THR A 158 1.91 -9.92 -35.66
N TYR A 159 2.05 -8.70 -35.14
CA TYR A 159 3.09 -7.77 -35.57
C TYR A 159 4.50 -8.36 -35.37
N LEU A 160 4.77 -8.97 -34.22
CA LEU A 160 6.06 -9.59 -33.94
C LEU A 160 6.31 -10.85 -34.75
N ALA A 161 5.28 -11.67 -34.99
CA ALA A 161 5.36 -12.84 -35.86
C ALA A 161 5.83 -12.43 -37.27
N ASN A 162 5.20 -11.40 -37.83
CA ASN A 162 5.59 -10.83 -39.13
C ASN A 162 7.00 -10.21 -39.11
N HIS A 163 7.32 -9.42 -38.08
CA HIS A 163 8.63 -8.75 -37.99
C HIS A 163 9.80 -9.72 -37.91
N PHE A 164 9.65 -10.82 -37.15
CA PHE A 164 10.69 -11.83 -36.99
C PHE A 164 10.59 -12.98 -38.00
N ASN A 165 9.59 -12.96 -38.88
CA ASN A 165 9.28 -14.05 -39.82
C ASN A 165 9.17 -15.41 -39.11
N VAL A 166 8.38 -15.46 -38.04
CA VAL A 166 8.11 -16.66 -37.23
C VAL A 166 6.61 -16.88 -37.10
N GLU A 167 6.21 -18.14 -36.94
CA GLU A 167 4.81 -18.49 -36.68
C GLU A 167 4.33 -17.95 -35.33
N VAL A 168 3.04 -17.63 -35.23
CA VAL A 168 2.42 -17.16 -33.96
C VAL A 168 2.60 -18.18 -32.84
N ASP A 169 2.51 -19.47 -33.16
CA ASP A 169 2.73 -20.56 -32.20
C ASP A 169 4.16 -20.60 -31.65
N ASP A 170 5.16 -20.13 -32.40
CA ASP A 170 6.54 -20.02 -31.92
C ASP A 170 6.72 -18.96 -30.82
N ILE A 171 5.81 -17.99 -30.79
CA ILE A 171 5.74 -16.91 -29.79
C ILE A 171 4.87 -17.35 -28.62
N VAL A 172 3.68 -17.92 -28.88
CA VAL A 172 2.65 -18.22 -27.87
C VAL A 172 2.91 -19.53 -27.12
N MET A 173 3.50 -20.55 -27.75
CA MET A 173 3.72 -21.84 -27.09
C MET A 173 5.06 -21.94 -26.36
N VAL A 174 5.06 -22.65 -25.22
CA VAL A 174 6.29 -22.98 -24.50
C VAL A 174 7.01 -24.14 -25.20
N LYS A 175 8.03 -23.83 -26.01
CA LYS A 175 8.89 -24.86 -26.61
C LYS A 175 9.91 -25.40 -25.60
N LYS A 176 9.78 -26.68 -25.24
CA LYS A 176 10.75 -27.39 -24.41
C LYS A 176 12.00 -27.72 -25.23
N GLY A 177 13.20 -27.46 -24.68
CA GLY A 177 14.46 -27.96 -25.24
C GLY A 177 15.28 -27.01 -26.13
N ARG A 178 14.81 -25.79 -26.46
CA ARG A 178 15.68 -24.81 -27.13
C ARG A 178 16.74 -24.31 -26.13
N LYS A 179 18.03 -24.53 -26.44
CA LYS A 179 19.16 -23.89 -25.72
C LYS A 179 19.27 -22.39 -26.04
N GLU A 180 18.71 -21.97 -27.17
CA GLU A 180 18.74 -20.59 -27.64
C GLU A 180 17.65 -19.71 -27.01
N LYS A 181 17.99 -18.44 -26.79
CA LYS A 181 17.10 -17.43 -26.21
C LYS A 181 15.97 -17.12 -27.21
N ASN A 182 14.72 -17.42 -26.85
CA ASN A 182 13.55 -17.05 -27.65
C ASN A 182 13.23 -15.55 -27.47
N LEU A 183 13.99 -14.70 -28.18
CA LEU A 183 13.82 -13.24 -28.14
C LEU A 183 12.43 -12.78 -28.61
N PRO A 184 11.86 -13.29 -29.72
CA PRO A 184 10.52 -12.88 -30.17
C PRO A 184 9.45 -13.06 -29.09
N ARG A 185 9.46 -14.20 -28.38
CA ARG A 185 8.55 -14.44 -27.26
C ARG A 185 8.75 -13.47 -26.10
N TRP A 186 10.00 -13.20 -25.74
CA TRP A 186 10.27 -12.27 -24.63
C TRP A 186 9.86 -10.84 -24.96
N TYR A 187 10.11 -10.40 -26.20
CA TYR A 187 9.62 -9.11 -26.70
C TYR A 187 8.10 -9.05 -26.67
N ALA A 188 7.41 -10.09 -27.14
CA ALA A 188 5.95 -10.16 -27.14
C ALA A 188 5.35 -10.06 -25.74
N ILE A 189 5.89 -10.82 -24.78
CA ILE A 189 5.42 -10.77 -23.39
C ILE A 189 5.56 -9.36 -22.81
N LYS A 190 6.71 -8.72 -23.02
CA LYS A 190 6.99 -7.39 -22.47
C LYS A 190 6.15 -6.31 -23.17
N LEU A 191 6.00 -6.35 -24.50
CA LEU A 191 5.16 -5.40 -25.23
C LEU A 191 3.68 -5.57 -24.88
N CYS A 192 3.21 -6.80 -24.69
CA CYS A 192 1.84 -7.02 -24.21
C CYS A 192 1.65 -6.43 -22.81
N GLN A 193 2.60 -6.65 -21.89
CA GLN A 193 2.58 -6.04 -20.56
C GLN A 193 2.56 -4.50 -20.63
N ASP A 194 3.30 -3.91 -21.57
CA ASP A 194 3.44 -2.46 -21.72
C ASP A 194 2.32 -1.80 -22.54
N LEU A 195 1.52 -2.52 -23.33
CA LEU A 195 0.60 -1.90 -24.31
C LEU A 195 -0.88 -2.34 -24.21
N THR A 196 -1.16 -3.47 -23.56
CA THR A 196 -2.50 -4.11 -23.58
C THR A 196 -3.29 -3.91 -22.29
N GLY A 197 -2.64 -3.48 -21.20
CA GLY A 197 -3.26 -3.35 -19.87
C GLY A 197 -3.70 -4.67 -19.25
N LEU A 198 -3.27 -5.82 -19.79
CA LEU A 198 -3.54 -7.13 -19.21
C LEU A 198 -2.74 -7.34 -17.92
N ASP A 199 -3.36 -7.99 -16.93
CA ASP A 199 -2.65 -8.41 -15.74
C ASP A 199 -1.74 -9.62 -16.02
N LEU A 200 -0.89 -9.97 -15.05
CA LEU A 200 0.07 -11.06 -15.23
C LEU A 200 -0.59 -12.44 -15.39
N GLN A 201 -1.82 -12.61 -14.90
CA GLN A 201 -2.54 -13.88 -14.97
C GLN A 201 -3.15 -14.05 -16.37
N ALA A 202 -3.80 -13.02 -16.90
CA ALA A 202 -4.29 -12.98 -18.27
C ALA A 202 -3.15 -13.14 -19.30
N LEU A 203 -1.98 -12.53 -19.05
CA LEU A 203 -0.80 -12.77 -19.88
C LEU A 203 -0.30 -14.22 -19.78
N ALA A 204 -0.41 -14.86 -18.61
CA ALA A 204 -0.04 -16.27 -18.46
C ALA A 204 -0.94 -17.16 -19.33
N ASP A 205 -2.24 -16.85 -19.39
CA ASP A 205 -3.21 -17.56 -20.23
C ASP A 205 -2.91 -17.33 -21.72
N VAL A 206 -2.68 -16.08 -22.14
CA VAL A 206 -2.33 -15.74 -23.54
C VAL A 206 -1.08 -16.47 -24.01
N PHE A 207 -0.03 -16.54 -23.19
CA PHE A 207 1.23 -17.18 -23.55
C PHE A 207 1.32 -18.66 -23.13
N ASN A 208 0.18 -19.26 -22.78
CA ASN A 208 0.05 -20.68 -22.41
C ASN A 208 1.08 -21.13 -21.35
N VAL A 209 1.18 -20.36 -20.26
CA VAL A 209 2.08 -20.64 -19.13
C VAL A 209 1.29 -20.88 -17.86
N LYS A 210 1.60 -21.97 -17.14
CA LYS A 210 0.87 -22.39 -15.94
C LYS A 210 0.82 -21.37 -14.80
N HIS A 211 1.84 -20.52 -14.68
CA HIS A 211 1.94 -19.56 -13.58
C HIS A 211 2.42 -18.19 -14.06
N TYR A 212 1.77 -17.13 -13.59
CA TYR A 212 2.13 -15.73 -13.84
C TYR A 212 3.60 -15.40 -13.52
N SER A 213 4.21 -16.12 -12.58
CA SER A 213 5.62 -15.93 -12.21
C SER A 213 6.58 -16.18 -13.36
N ALA A 214 6.21 -17.00 -14.35
CA ALA A 214 7.00 -17.23 -15.54
C ALA A 214 7.02 -16.02 -16.48
N ILE A 215 5.91 -15.26 -16.56
CA ILE A 215 5.83 -13.99 -17.28
C ILE A 215 6.83 -13.00 -16.68
N SER A 216 6.80 -12.82 -15.36
CA SER A 216 7.73 -11.94 -14.65
C SER A 216 9.20 -12.35 -14.85
N LYS A 217 9.51 -13.64 -14.81
CA LYS A 217 10.87 -14.15 -15.07
C LYS A 217 11.33 -13.88 -16.51
N ALA A 218 10.46 -14.05 -17.50
CA ALA A 218 10.79 -13.78 -18.90
C ALA A 218 11.12 -12.29 -19.12
N VAL A 219 10.31 -11.40 -18.57
CA VAL A 219 10.52 -9.94 -18.63
C VAL A 219 11.81 -9.56 -17.90
N GLY A 220 12.07 -10.14 -16.72
CA GLY A 220 13.30 -9.92 -15.96
C GLY A 220 14.56 -10.30 -16.76
N ARG A 221 14.54 -11.46 -17.43
CA ARG A 221 15.66 -11.91 -18.30
C ARG A 221 15.87 -10.98 -19.49
N LEU A 222 14.79 -10.52 -20.12
CA LEU A 222 14.88 -9.57 -21.23
C LEU A 222 15.46 -8.23 -20.77
N ASN A 223 15.02 -7.70 -19.62
CA ASN A 223 15.53 -6.45 -19.08
C ASN A 223 17.03 -6.52 -18.77
N ALA A 224 17.50 -7.63 -18.18
CA ALA A 224 18.93 -7.85 -17.99
C ALA A 224 19.68 -7.86 -19.33
N LEU A 225 19.14 -8.56 -20.33
CA LEU A 225 19.75 -8.66 -21.65
C LEU A 225 19.80 -7.32 -22.42
N ILE A 226 18.79 -6.46 -22.25
CA ILE A 226 18.76 -5.10 -22.82
C ILE A 226 19.89 -4.24 -22.25
N ILE A 227 20.25 -4.44 -20.98
CA ILE A 227 21.37 -3.72 -20.34
C ILE A 227 22.70 -4.23 -20.88
N GLU A 228 22.85 -5.54 -21.04
CA GLU A 228 24.09 -6.19 -21.45
C GLU A 228 24.39 -6.05 -22.96
N ASN A 229 23.37 -6.08 -23.82
CA ASN A 229 23.53 -6.17 -25.26
C ASN A 229 22.89 -4.98 -26.00
N LYS A 230 23.75 -4.15 -26.60
CA LYS A 230 23.34 -2.95 -27.36
C LYS A 230 22.42 -3.26 -28.55
N GLN A 231 22.62 -4.38 -29.24
CA GLN A 231 21.79 -4.76 -30.39
C GLN A 231 20.37 -5.13 -29.93
N VAL A 232 20.24 -5.87 -28.83
CA VAL A 232 18.94 -6.20 -28.22
C VAL A 232 18.22 -4.94 -27.75
N LYS A 233 18.95 -3.97 -27.18
CA LYS A 233 18.40 -2.67 -26.80
C LYS A 233 17.85 -1.90 -28.00
N LEU A 234 18.63 -1.78 -29.07
CA LEU A 234 18.22 -1.07 -30.29
C LEU A 234 16.99 -1.74 -30.93
N GLN A 235 16.96 -3.06 -30.99
CA GLN A 235 15.80 -3.81 -31.46
C GLN A 235 14.56 -3.56 -30.59
N TRP A 236 14.70 -3.60 -29.27
CA TRP A 236 13.61 -3.28 -28.34
C TRP A 236 13.06 -1.87 -28.55
N GLU A 237 13.93 -0.86 -28.66
CA GLU A 237 13.55 0.54 -28.86
C GLU A 237 12.84 0.74 -30.20
N ALA A 238 13.30 0.09 -31.28
CA ALA A 238 12.65 0.14 -32.58
C ALA A 238 11.25 -0.51 -32.55
N LEU A 239 11.12 -1.72 -32.01
CA LEU A 239 9.84 -2.43 -31.90
C LEU A 239 8.82 -1.65 -31.08
N ARG A 240 9.25 -1.13 -29.92
CA ARG A 240 8.41 -0.30 -29.06
C ARG A 240 8.05 1.02 -29.74
N GLY A 241 8.98 1.64 -30.45
CA GLY A 241 8.76 2.86 -31.21
C GLY A 241 7.65 2.70 -32.25
N CYS A 242 7.73 1.68 -33.10
CA CYS A 242 6.74 1.38 -34.15
C CYS A 242 5.33 1.19 -33.56
N LEU A 243 5.18 0.33 -32.56
CA LEU A 243 3.88 0.06 -31.92
C LEU A 243 3.33 1.24 -31.12
N MET A 244 4.18 2.18 -30.69
CA MET A 244 3.75 3.42 -30.05
C MET A 244 3.43 4.54 -31.04
N SER A 245 3.97 4.50 -32.27
CA SER A 245 3.76 5.51 -33.32
C SER A 245 2.53 5.25 -34.20
N GLU A 246 1.98 4.04 -34.21
CA GLU A 246 0.74 3.73 -34.94
C GLU A 246 -0.49 4.29 -34.21
N VAL A 247 -0.77 5.57 -34.49
CA VAL A 247 -2.12 6.12 -34.51
C VAL A 247 -2.78 5.63 -35.80
N LYS A 248 -3.72 4.68 -35.66
CA LYS A 248 -4.70 4.21 -36.67
C LYS A 248 -4.16 3.85 -38.06
N ILE A 249 -4.21 2.56 -38.38
CA ILE A 249 -4.84 2.10 -39.62
C ILE A 249 -6.15 1.44 -39.21
#